data_AF-A0A2V5VZH5-F1
#
_entry.id   AF-A0A2V5VZH5-F1
#
_cell.length_a   1.000
_cell.length_b   1.000
_cell.length_c   1.000
_cell.angle_alpha   90.00
_cell.angle_beta   90.00
_cell.angle_gamma   90.00
#
_symmetry.space_group_name_H-M   'P 1'
#
loop_
_entity.id
_entity.type
_entity.pdbx_description
1 polymer ?
#
loop_
_entity_poly.entity_id
_entity_poly.type
_entity_poly.pdbx_seq_one_letter_code
_entity_poly.pdbx_strand_id
1 'polypeptide(L)'
;MSSHATGSTRIIDLLAWVEVNKKKLVIGVAVLAVVIAACAIYQWRHNEAEAEASAALLKVERTGFRSDDAPEADAQAFLQVATAHPGTSAGGRALLFAAAALFRENKYAESKAQFESFLRDNPENPLTPIAAFGAVACLDALDRTNEALVAYQDVVNRFGGSVVAAQAKLGLARLYEAGNEPTQALRIYNELTRPNAQSAWSSEAALRREQLLSRHPELVKPNAPPASILSTISNPPSATLPQLSATNPVPIKPAKPQ
;
A
#
# COMPACT_ATOMS: atom_id res chain seq x y z
N MET A 1 52.99 -4.64 26.70
CA MET A 1 52.40 -4.27 28.01
C MET A 1 52.13 -2.77 28.00
N SER A 2 51.03 -2.30 27.41
CA SER A 2 50.80 -0.84 27.22
C SER A 2 49.32 -0.40 27.13
N SER A 3 48.35 -1.29 27.32
CA SER A 3 46.92 -0.98 27.14
C SER A 3 46.20 -0.52 28.41
N HIS A 4 46.75 -0.75 29.61
CA HIS A 4 46.07 -0.42 30.88
C HIS A 4 46.26 1.04 31.35
N ALA A 5 47.31 1.74 30.91
CA ALA A 5 47.59 3.11 31.38
C ALA A 5 46.65 4.15 30.77
N THR A 6 46.26 3.99 29.50
CA THR A 6 45.43 4.95 28.75
C THR A 6 43.97 4.98 29.20
N GLY A 7 43.45 3.88 29.77
CA GLY A 7 42.10 3.83 30.34
C GLY A 7 42.01 4.60 31.67
N SER A 8 43.07 4.54 32.49
CA SER A 8 43.12 5.17 33.81
C SER A 8 43.19 6.70 33.72
N THR A 9 44.02 7.24 32.83
CA THR A 9 44.12 8.69 32.61
C THR A 9 42.82 9.29 32.10
N ARG A 10 42.13 8.64 31.15
CA ARG A 10 40.82 9.09 30.65
C ARG A 10 39.75 9.17 31.73
N ILE A 11 39.76 8.26 32.70
CA ILE A 11 38.82 8.25 33.83
C ILE A 11 39.13 9.39 34.81
N ILE A 12 40.41 9.64 35.09
CA ILE A 12 40.85 10.74 35.96
C ILE A 12 40.53 12.10 35.33
N ASP A 13 40.79 12.25 34.03
CA ASP A 13 40.46 13.47 33.28
C ASP A 13 38.94 13.71 33.23
N LEU A 14 38.15 12.65 33.07
CA LEU A 14 36.69 12.72 33.13
C LEU A 14 36.19 13.12 34.52
N LEU A 15 36.76 12.57 35.59
CA LEU A 15 36.43 12.94 36.97
C LEU A 15 36.78 14.40 37.26
N ALA A 16 37.96 14.86 36.85
CA ALA A 16 38.37 16.26 37.02
C ALA A 16 37.46 17.21 36.23
N TRP A 17 37.08 16.84 35.00
CA TRP A 17 36.13 17.62 34.21
C TRP A 17 34.73 17.65 34.84
N VAL A 18 34.24 16.52 35.35
CA VAL A 18 32.97 16.45 36.08
C VAL A 18 32.99 17.34 37.31
N GLU A 19 34.09 17.33 38.08
CA GLU A 19 34.30 18.16 39.27
C GLU A 19 34.18 19.66 38.95
N VAL A 20 34.80 20.10 37.85
CA VAL A 20 34.74 21.47 37.36
C VAL A 20 33.34 21.83 36.83
N ASN A 21 32.65 20.87 36.21
CA ASN A 21 31.36 21.10 35.54
C ASN A 21 30.12 20.71 36.39
N LYS A 22 30.27 20.36 37.67
CA LYS A 22 29.18 19.86 38.55
C LYS A 22 27.88 20.66 38.46
N LYS A 23 27.94 22.00 38.52
CA LYS A 23 26.74 22.86 38.44
C LYS A 23 26.02 22.73 37.09
N LYS A 24 26.76 22.68 35.98
CA LYS A 24 26.19 22.50 34.64
C LYS A 24 25.62 21.09 34.46
N LEU A 25 26.26 20.08 35.06
CA LEU A 25 25.77 18.70 35.08
C LEU A 25 24.46 18.57 35.85
N VAL A 26 24.35 19.17 37.05
CA VAL A 26 23.11 19.19 37.83
C VAL A 26 21.99 19.89 37.07
N ILE A 27 22.26 21.03 36.44
CA ILE A 27 21.28 21.71 35.59
C ILE A 27 20.87 20.83 34.41
N GLY A 28 21.81 20.17 33.74
CA GLY A 28 21.54 19.26 32.64
C GLY A 28 20.67 18.07 33.05
N VAL A 29 20.96 17.45 34.19
CA VAL A 29 20.17 16.35 34.76
C VAL A 29 18.77 16.83 35.16
N ALA A 30 18.65 18.01 35.77
CA ALA A 30 17.36 18.58 36.13
C ALA A 30 16.49 18.89 34.91
N VAL A 31 17.06 19.48 33.85
CA VAL A 31 16.37 19.71 32.58
C VAL A 31 15.93 18.38 31.95
N LEU A 32 16.81 17.38 31.93
CA LEU A 32 16.47 16.05 31.42
C LEU A 32 15.32 15.40 32.21
N ALA A 33 15.33 15.51 33.54
CA ALA A 33 14.25 15.00 34.38
C ALA A 33 12.91 15.69 34.10
N VAL A 34 12.90 17.01 33.88
CA VAL A 34 11.71 17.77 33.49
C VAL A 34 11.20 17.33 32.11
N VAL A 35 12.08 17.13 31.13
CA VAL A 35 11.71 16.64 29.79
C VAL A 35 11.12 15.23 29.86
N ILE A 36 11.72 14.33 30.64
CA ILE A 36 11.20 12.97 30.84
C ILE A 36 9.83 13.01 31.51
N ALA A 37 9.66 13.82 32.58
CA ALA A 37 8.38 13.96 33.25
C ALA A 37 7.30 14.53 32.31
N ALA A 38 7.63 15.56 31.53
CA ALA A 38 6.72 16.12 30.52
C ALA A 38 6.34 15.08 29.46
N CYS A 39 7.29 14.29 28.96
CA CYS A 39 7.05 13.22 28.00
C CYS A 39 6.18 12.10 28.59
N ALA A 40 6.42 11.71 29.85
CA ALA A 40 5.62 10.71 30.55
C ALA A 40 4.17 11.18 30.76
N ILE A 41 3.97 12.44 31.15
CA ILE A 41 2.63 13.05 31.28
C ILE A 41 1.94 13.10 29.92
N TYR A 42 2.66 13.50 28.87
CA TYR A 42 2.12 13.52 27.51
C TYR A 42 1.68 12.13 27.03
N GLN A 43 2.55 11.13 27.17
CA GLN A 43 2.23 9.75 26.80
C GLN A 43 1.08 9.18 27.62
N TRP A 44 1.04 9.45 28.93
CA TRP A 44 -0.06 9.01 29.78
C TRP A 44 -1.39 9.60 29.33
N ARG A 45 -1.45 10.92 29.11
CA ARG A 45 -2.67 11.59 28.61
C ARG A 45 -3.08 11.08 27.23
N HIS A 46 -2.12 10.86 26.33
CA HIS A 46 -2.40 10.32 25.00
C HIS A 46 -2.93 8.88 25.07
N ASN A 47 -2.32 8.02 25.89
CA ASN A 47 -2.75 6.64 26.08
C ASN A 47 -4.13 6.55 26.76
N GLU A 48 -4.41 7.44 27.71
CA GLU A 48 -5.72 7.52 28.37
C GLU A 48 -6.81 7.96 27.38
N ALA A 49 -6.55 9.01 26.59
CA ALA A 49 -7.46 9.46 25.54
C ALA A 49 -7.70 8.37 24.49
N GLU A 50 -6.66 7.61 24.09
CA GLU A 50 -6.78 6.50 23.16
C GLU A 50 -7.60 5.34 23.73
N ALA A 51 -7.47 5.05 25.03
CA ALA A 51 -8.24 4.02 25.71
C ALA A 51 -9.73 4.38 25.79
N GLU A 52 -10.05 5.64 26.13
CA GLU A 52 -11.42 6.14 26.15
C GLU A 52 -12.06 6.09 24.75
N ALA A 53 -11.34 6.59 23.74
CA ALA A 53 -11.78 6.57 22.35
C ALA A 53 -12.04 5.14 21.84
N SER A 54 -11.14 4.21 22.17
CA SER A 54 -11.29 2.79 21.85
C SER A 54 -12.52 2.17 22.52
N ALA A 55 -12.77 2.50 23.80
CA ALA A 55 -13.94 2.03 24.52
C ALA A 55 -15.25 2.59 23.93
N ALA A 56 -15.27 3.87 23.57
CA ALA A 56 -16.40 4.52 22.92
C ALA A 56 -16.69 3.89 21.54
N LEU A 57 -15.66 3.64 20.75
CA LEU A 57 -15.80 2.97 19.45
C LEU A 57 -16.35 1.54 19.58
N LEU A 58 -15.77 0.75 20.50
CA LEU A 58 -16.23 -0.61 20.76
C LEU A 58 -17.69 -0.66 21.22
N LYS A 59 -18.15 0.36 21.96
CA LYS A 59 -19.56 0.47 22.36
C LYS A 59 -20.47 0.58 21.14
N VAL A 60 -20.12 1.41 20.15
CA VAL A 60 -20.88 1.60 18.90
C VAL A 60 -20.84 0.35 18.02
N GLU A 61 -19.66 -0.26 17.84
CA GLU A 61 -19.52 -1.50 17.06
C GLU A 61 -20.36 -2.63 17.66
N ARG A 62 -20.27 -2.83 18.97
CA ARG A 62 -20.99 -3.87 19.69
C ARG A 62 -22.51 -3.68 19.65
N THR A 63 -23.00 -2.45 19.57
CA THR A 63 -24.43 -2.20 19.35
C THR A 63 -24.87 -2.58 17.94
N GLY A 64 -24.00 -2.43 16.93
CA GLY A 64 -24.28 -2.88 15.57
C GLY A 64 -24.26 -4.42 15.41
N PHE A 65 -23.32 -5.11 16.07
CA PHE A 65 -23.17 -6.57 15.94
C PHE A 65 -24.11 -7.42 16.79
N ARG A 66 -24.75 -6.86 17.83
CA ARG A 66 -25.53 -7.65 18.80
C ARG A 66 -26.95 -7.98 18.40
N SER A 67 -27.36 -7.59 17.22
CA SER A 67 -28.74 -7.77 16.78
C SER A 67 -28.70 -8.32 15.37
N ASP A 68 -29.05 -9.61 15.24
CA ASP A 68 -29.21 -10.30 13.94
C ASP A 68 -30.17 -9.56 13.00
N ASP A 69 -31.04 -8.69 13.56
CA ASP A 69 -32.02 -7.87 12.84
C ASP A 69 -31.74 -6.35 12.90
N ALA A 70 -30.67 -5.87 13.55
CA ALA A 70 -30.42 -4.43 13.61
C ALA A 70 -29.67 -3.96 12.36
N PRO A 71 -30.01 -2.78 11.82
CA PRO A 71 -29.14 -2.12 10.86
C PRO A 71 -27.75 -1.98 11.47
N GLU A 72 -26.71 -2.20 10.65
CA GLU A 72 -25.33 -1.90 11.01
C GLU A 72 -25.26 -0.52 11.67
N ALA A 73 -24.33 -0.33 12.60
CA ALA A 73 -24.25 0.89 13.40
C ALA A 73 -24.30 2.17 12.53
N ASP A 74 -25.19 3.09 12.91
CA ASP A 74 -25.48 4.35 12.23
C ASP A 74 -24.20 5.18 12.06
N ALA A 75 -24.02 5.74 10.85
CA ALA A 75 -22.94 6.68 10.56
C ALA A 75 -22.82 7.79 11.61
N GLN A 76 -23.94 8.31 12.12
CA GLN A 76 -23.98 9.35 13.15
C GLN A 76 -23.31 8.91 14.45
N ALA A 77 -23.51 7.66 14.88
CA ALA A 77 -22.92 7.16 16.12
C ALA A 77 -21.39 7.10 16.01
N PHE A 78 -20.86 6.71 14.86
CA PHE A 78 -19.42 6.74 14.60
C PHE A 78 -18.88 8.16 14.49
N LEU A 79 -19.61 9.09 13.85
CA LEU A 79 -19.21 10.50 13.78
C LEU A 79 -19.14 11.15 15.16
N GLN A 80 -20.04 10.80 16.08
CA GLN A 80 -19.98 11.28 17.47
C GLN A 80 -18.69 10.83 18.17
N VAL A 81 -18.28 9.57 17.97
CA VAL A 81 -17.00 9.09 18.53
C VAL A 81 -15.81 9.82 17.90
N ALA A 82 -15.80 9.99 16.57
CA ALA A 82 -14.73 10.68 15.86
C ALA A 82 -14.59 12.15 16.30
N THR A 83 -15.72 12.85 16.48
CA THR A 83 -15.76 14.26 16.90
C THR A 83 -15.43 14.44 18.38
N ALA A 84 -15.78 13.49 19.24
CA ALA A 84 -15.43 13.51 20.65
C ALA A 84 -13.95 13.18 20.92
N HIS A 85 -13.32 12.40 20.04
CA HIS A 85 -11.95 11.92 20.22
C HIS A 85 -11.02 12.24 19.02
N PRO A 86 -10.87 13.52 18.62
CA PRO A 86 -10.01 13.90 17.51
C PRO A 86 -8.53 13.59 17.82
N GLY A 87 -7.77 13.20 16.81
CA GLY A 87 -6.33 12.92 16.92
C GLY A 87 -5.97 11.59 17.61
N THR A 88 -6.96 10.81 18.06
CA THR A 88 -6.77 9.43 18.50
C THR A 88 -6.88 8.47 17.31
N SER A 89 -6.20 7.32 17.37
CA SER A 89 -6.29 6.29 16.32
C SER A 89 -7.71 5.72 16.25
N ALA A 90 -8.35 5.49 17.40
CA ALA A 90 -9.75 5.08 17.48
C ALA A 90 -10.73 6.13 16.91
N GLY A 91 -10.52 7.43 17.17
CA GLY A 91 -11.32 8.49 16.57
C GLY A 91 -11.18 8.54 15.04
N GLY A 92 -9.96 8.38 14.53
CA GLY A 92 -9.73 8.23 13.09
C GLY A 92 -10.41 6.98 12.51
N ARG A 93 -10.35 5.84 13.20
CA ARG A 93 -11.03 4.61 12.79
C ARG A 93 -12.55 4.78 12.79
N ALA A 94 -13.09 5.47 13.79
CA ALA A 94 -14.51 5.82 13.86
C ALA A 94 -14.93 6.66 12.64
N LEU A 95 -14.12 7.65 12.25
CA LEU A 95 -14.38 8.45 11.06
C LEU A 95 -14.44 7.60 9.77
N LEU A 96 -13.59 6.58 9.64
CA LEU A 96 -13.66 5.66 8.50
C LEU A 96 -14.91 4.78 8.50
N PHE A 97 -15.34 4.31 9.67
CA PHE A 97 -16.59 3.54 9.74
C PHE A 97 -17.82 4.42 9.49
N ALA A 98 -17.82 5.66 9.95
CA ALA A 98 -18.84 6.63 9.58
C ALA A 98 -18.91 6.82 8.07
N ALA A 99 -17.76 7.04 7.42
CA ALA A 99 -17.70 7.18 5.96
C ALA A 99 -18.21 5.92 5.24
N ALA A 100 -17.77 4.73 5.65
CA ALA A 100 -18.24 3.47 5.09
C ALA A 100 -19.75 3.24 5.30
N ALA A 101 -20.30 3.61 6.46
CA ALA A 101 -21.73 3.56 6.73
C ALA A 101 -22.51 4.50 5.79
N LEU A 102 -22.06 5.75 5.64
CA LEU A 102 -22.64 6.72 4.69
C LEU A 102 -22.62 6.19 3.25
N PHE A 103 -21.53 5.52 2.85
CA PHE A 103 -21.45 4.89 1.52
C PHE A 103 -22.53 3.83 1.32
N ARG A 104 -22.77 2.96 2.31
CA ARG A 104 -23.83 1.93 2.24
C ARG A 104 -25.23 2.51 2.26
N GLU A 105 -25.42 3.67 2.89
CA GLU A 105 -26.65 4.46 2.84
C GLU A 105 -26.83 5.22 1.50
N ASN A 106 -25.95 5.04 0.52
CA ASN A 106 -25.90 5.73 -0.76
C ASN A 106 -25.67 7.26 -0.65
N LYS A 107 -25.22 7.73 0.52
CA LYS A 107 -24.82 9.13 0.76
C LYS A 107 -23.39 9.36 0.32
N TYR A 108 -23.10 9.11 -0.95
CA TYR A 108 -21.73 9.07 -1.47
C TYR A 108 -20.97 10.40 -1.33
N ALA A 109 -21.66 11.54 -1.47
CA ALA A 109 -21.05 12.86 -1.31
C ALA A 109 -20.61 13.13 0.14
N GLU A 110 -21.45 12.79 1.12
CA GLU A 110 -21.14 12.91 2.55
C GLU A 110 -20.03 11.93 2.94
N SER A 111 -20.13 10.67 2.49
CA SER A 111 -19.10 9.65 2.66
C SER A 111 -17.74 10.11 2.15
N LYS A 112 -17.68 10.63 0.93
CA LYS A 112 -16.46 11.17 0.32
C LYS A 112 -15.85 12.26 1.20
N ALA A 113 -16.67 13.20 1.69
CA ALA A 113 -16.18 14.28 2.54
C ALA A 113 -15.55 13.76 3.85
N GLN A 114 -16.11 12.70 4.45
CA GLN A 114 -15.53 12.08 5.65
C GLN A 114 -14.20 11.37 5.35
N PHE A 115 -14.11 10.61 4.25
CA PHE A 115 -12.85 10.00 3.82
C PHE A 115 -11.77 11.05 3.53
N GLU A 116 -12.12 12.16 2.86
CA GLU A 116 -11.19 13.25 2.58
C GLU A 116 -10.73 13.98 3.85
N SER A 117 -11.61 14.16 4.85
CA SER A 117 -11.19 14.70 6.13
C SER A 117 -10.21 13.77 6.83
N PHE A 118 -10.47 12.46 6.84
CA PHE A 118 -9.54 11.48 7.40
C PHE A 118 -8.16 11.59 6.74
N LEU A 119 -8.11 11.64 5.41
CA LEU A 119 -6.85 11.74 4.64
C LEU A 119 -6.07 13.02 4.93
N ARG A 120 -6.76 14.13 5.17
CA ARG A 120 -6.14 15.42 5.51
C ARG A 120 -5.62 15.45 6.94
N ASP A 121 -6.40 14.91 7.88
CA ASP A 121 -6.13 15.03 9.30
C ASP A 121 -5.19 13.92 9.80
N ASN A 122 -5.09 12.80 9.06
CA ASN A 122 -4.35 11.60 9.46
C ASN A 122 -3.46 11.03 8.31
N PRO A 123 -2.60 11.83 7.66
CA PRO A 123 -1.86 11.39 6.47
C PRO A 123 -0.93 10.19 6.72
N GLU A 124 -0.38 10.06 7.92
CA GLU A 124 0.56 8.99 8.31
C GLU A 124 -0.14 7.73 8.85
N ASN A 125 -1.47 7.74 8.95
CA ASN A 125 -2.21 6.63 9.55
C ASN A 125 -2.15 5.37 8.65
N PRO A 126 -1.94 4.16 9.22
CA PRO A 126 -1.95 2.92 8.44
C PRO A 126 -3.24 2.65 7.64
N LEU A 127 -4.36 3.28 8.02
CA LEU A 127 -5.65 3.17 7.35
C LEU A 127 -5.84 4.17 6.18
N THR A 128 -4.87 5.07 5.96
CA THR A 128 -4.86 6.02 4.81
C THR A 128 -5.14 5.35 3.47
N PRO A 129 -4.57 4.17 3.12
CA PRO A 129 -4.92 3.49 1.86
C PRO A 129 -6.41 3.13 1.77
N ILE A 130 -7.02 2.69 2.87
CA ILE A 130 -8.44 2.33 2.93
C ILE A 130 -9.31 3.56 2.73
N ALA A 131 -8.96 4.67 3.39
CA ALA A 131 -9.65 5.94 3.23
C ALA A 131 -9.56 6.48 1.80
N ALA A 132 -8.38 6.40 1.19
CA ALA A 132 -8.15 6.83 -0.18
C ALA A 132 -9.00 6.00 -1.15
N PHE A 133 -8.97 4.67 -1.03
CA PHE A 133 -9.82 3.81 -1.84
C PHE A 133 -11.32 4.13 -1.63
N GLY A 134 -11.76 4.34 -0.39
CA GLY A 134 -13.13 4.72 -0.07
C GLY A 134 -13.57 6.02 -0.75
N ALA A 135 -12.74 7.06 -0.72
CA ALA A 135 -13.02 8.33 -1.40
C ALA A 135 -13.18 8.15 -2.92
N VAL A 136 -12.34 7.31 -3.53
CA VAL A 136 -12.45 7.02 -4.97
C VAL A 136 -13.67 6.17 -5.30
N ALA A 137 -13.99 5.18 -4.48
CA ALA A 137 -15.23 4.41 -4.65
C ALA A 137 -16.48 5.30 -4.55
N CYS A 138 -16.44 6.35 -3.72
CA CYS A 138 -17.52 7.36 -3.70
C CYS A 138 -17.59 8.17 -4.99
N LEU A 139 -16.45 8.54 -5.59
CA LEU A 139 -16.44 9.22 -6.89
C LEU A 139 -17.02 8.35 -8.01
N ASP A 140 -16.68 7.06 -8.00
CA ASP A 140 -17.21 6.07 -8.94
C ASP A 140 -18.73 5.94 -8.78
N ALA A 141 -19.22 5.80 -7.54
CA ALA A 141 -20.65 5.72 -7.24
C ALA A 141 -21.44 7.02 -7.50
N LEU A 142 -20.76 8.15 -7.66
CA LEU A 142 -21.34 9.44 -8.05
C LEU A 142 -21.36 9.64 -9.58
N ASP A 143 -21.02 8.62 -10.37
CA ASP A 143 -20.88 8.68 -11.83
C ASP A 143 -19.87 9.75 -12.31
N ARG A 144 -18.92 10.14 -11.45
CA ARG A 144 -17.85 11.08 -11.79
C ARG A 144 -16.67 10.36 -12.42
N THR A 145 -16.93 9.63 -13.51
CA THR A 145 -16.02 8.66 -14.15
C THR A 145 -14.62 9.21 -14.39
N ASN A 146 -14.49 10.42 -14.96
CA ASN A 146 -13.17 11.01 -15.26
C ASN A 146 -12.35 11.28 -14.00
N GLU A 147 -12.99 11.74 -12.93
CA GLU A 147 -12.33 12.00 -11.65
C GLU A 147 -12.00 10.70 -10.93
N ALA A 148 -12.92 9.72 -10.97
CA ALA A 148 -12.70 8.40 -10.42
C ALA A 148 -11.51 7.69 -11.08
N LEU A 149 -11.33 7.81 -12.40
CA LEU A 149 -10.20 7.23 -13.13
C LEU A 149 -8.86 7.79 -12.63
N VAL A 150 -8.74 9.12 -12.56
CA VAL A 150 -7.54 9.78 -12.05
C VAL A 150 -7.26 9.38 -10.60
N ALA A 151 -8.29 9.37 -9.76
CA ALA A 151 -8.13 9.08 -8.35
C ALA A 151 -7.82 7.59 -8.10
N TYR A 152 -8.40 6.67 -8.87
CA TYR A 152 -8.03 5.24 -8.79
C TYR A 152 -6.57 5.02 -9.19
N GLN A 153 -6.09 5.73 -10.21
CA GLN A 153 -4.69 5.67 -10.60
C GLN A 153 -3.77 6.18 -9.49
N ASP A 154 -4.14 7.27 -8.80
CA ASP A 154 -3.40 7.77 -7.63
C ASP A 154 -3.32 6.70 -6.53
N VAL A 155 -4.44 6.05 -6.20
CA VAL A 155 -4.49 4.98 -5.19
C VAL A 155 -3.59 3.81 -5.58
N VAL A 156 -3.65 3.35 -6.83
CA VAL A 156 -2.82 2.23 -7.32
C VAL A 156 -1.34 2.60 -7.30
N ASN A 157 -0.98 3.83 -7.64
CA ASN A 157 0.41 4.30 -7.68
C ASN A 157 1.00 4.50 -6.29
N ARG A 158 0.26 5.15 -5.39
CA ARG A 158 0.74 5.47 -4.03
C ARG A 158 0.63 4.30 -3.06
N PHE A 159 -0.38 3.46 -3.23
CA PHE A 159 -0.71 2.38 -2.30
C PHE A 159 -0.67 1.00 -2.95
N GLY A 160 0.15 0.81 -3.98
CA GLY A 160 0.24 -0.44 -4.76
C GLY A 160 0.62 -1.70 -3.98
N GLY A 161 1.22 -1.56 -2.78
CA GLY A 161 1.52 -2.67 -1.86
C GLY A 161 0.50 -2.87 -0.73
N SER A 162 -0.57 -2.09 -0.69
CA SER A 162 -1.58 -2.14 0.38
C SER A 162 -2.66 -3.19 0.11
N VAL A 163 -3.44 -3.51 1.14
CA VAL A 163 -4.58 -4.45 1.04
C VAL A 163 -5.66 -4.01 0.04
N VAL A 164 -5.77 -2.71 -0.25
CA VAL A 164 -6.76 -2.17 -1.20
C VAL A 164 -6.24 -2.13 -2.64
N ALA A 165 -4.95 -2.38 -2.87
CA ALA A 165 -4.33 -2.21 -4.19
C ALA A 165 -5.02 -3.05 -5.27
N ALA A 166 -5.29 -4.32 -4.97
CA ALA A 166 -5.96 -5.23 -5.91
C ALA A 166 -7.40 -4.77 -6.20
N GLN A 167 -8.11 -4.28 -5.18
CA GLN A 167 -9.47 -3.77 -5.32
C GLN A 167 -9.51 -2.48 -6.15
N ALA A 168 -8.58 -1.56 -5.89
CA ALA A 168 -8.42 -0.32 -6.64
C ALA A 168 -8.09 -0.58 -8.12
N LYS A 169 -7.20 -1.54 -8.39
CA LYS A 169 -6.89 -1.99 -9.75
C LYS A 169 -8.13 -2.57 -10.44
N LEU A 170 -8.92 -3.37 -9.74
CA LEU A 170 -10.16 -3.93 -10.31
C LEU A 170 -11.16 -2.83 -10.68
N GLY A 171 -11.38 -1.84 -9.79
CA GLY A 171 -12.21 -0.67 -10.07
C GLY A 171 -11.71 0.13 -11.28
N LEU A 172 -10.41 0.41 -11.32
CA LEU A 172 -9.77 1.10 -12.45
C LEU A 172 -9.97 0.37 -13.78
N ALA A 173 -9.80 -0.96 -13.79
CA ALA A 173 -10.01 -1.77 -14.99
C ALA A 173 -11.46 -1.71 -15.48
N ARG A 174 -12.44 -1.75 -14.57
CA ARG A 174 -13.86 -1.60 -14.89
C ARG A 174 -14.17 -0.24 -15.49
N LEU A 175 -13.56 0.82 -14.98
CA LEU A 175 -13.70 2.16 -15.56
C LEU A 175 -13.12 2.23 -16.98
N TYR A 176 -11.97 1.61 -17.24
CA TYR A 176 -11.42 1.53 -18.59
C TYR A 176 -12.32 0.73 -19.54
N GLU A 177 -12.94 -0.36 -19.08
CA GLU A 177 -13.95 -1.07 -19.89
C GLU A 177 -15.15 -0.18 -20.23
N ALA A 178 -15.68 0.53 -19.23
CA ALA A 178 -16.80 1.47 -19.42
C ALA A 178 -16.43 2.64 -20.35
N GLY A 179 -15.18 3.09 -20.30
CA GLY A 179 -14.61 4.11 -21.18
C GLY A 179 -14.25 3.63 -22.60
N ASN A 180 -14.57 2.38 -22.96
CA ASN A 180 -14.22 1.77 -24.24
C ASN A 180 -12.70 1.74 -24.51
N GLU A 181 -11.89 1.55 -23.46
CA GLU A 181 -10.43 1.37 -23.51
C GLU A 181 -10.04 -0.07 -23.12
N PRO A 182 -10.44 -1.09 -23.91
CA PRO A 182 -10.32 -2.49 -23.50
C PRO A 182 -8.86 -2.98 -23.39
N THR A 183 -7.93 -2.34 -24.11
CA THR A 183 -6.48 -2.63 -24.00
C THR A 183 -5.95 -2.32 -22.60
N GLN A 184 -6.36 -1.19 -21.99
CA GLN A 184 -5.91 -0.81 -20.66
C GLN A 184 -6.55 -1.71 -19.58
N ALA A 185 -7.85 -1.98 -19.71
CA ALA A 185 -8.55 -2.91 -18.84
C ALA A 185 -7.89 -4.30 -18.84
N LEU A 186 -7.60 -4.84 -20.03
CA LEU A 186 -6.95 -6.14 -20.19
C LEU A 186 -5.57 -6.19 -19.52
N ARG A 187 -4.76 -5.13 -19.67
CA ARG A 187 -3.46 -5.05 -18.99
C ARG A 187 -3.59 -5.20 -17.48
N ILE A 188 -4.55 -4.49 -16.87
CA ILE A 188 -4.75 -4.54 -15.42
C ILE A 188 -5.30 -5.91 -14.98
N TYR A 189 -6.24 -6.50 -15.72
CA TYR A 189 -6.70 -7.85 -15.41
C TYR A 189 -5.58 -8.89 -15.52
N ASN A 190 -4.68 -8.73 -16.49
CA ASN A 190 -3.50 -9.59 -16.61
C ASN A 190 -2.57 -9.46 -15.40
N GLU A 191 -2.44 -8.27 -14.81
CA GLU A 191 -1.68 -8.06 -13.58
C GLU A 191 -2.34 -8.74 -12.37
N LEU A 192 -3.66 -8.62 -12.22
CA LEU A 192 -4.42 -9.20 -11.11
C LEU A 192 -4.54 -10.73 -11.15
N THR A 193 -4.33 -11.33 -12.34
CA THR A 193 -4.40 -12.77 -12.58
C THR A 193 -3.04 -13.46 -12.58
N ARG A 194 -1.94 -12.73 -12.30
CA ARG A 194 -0.62 -13.35 -12.20
C ARG A 194 -0.57 -14.30 -10.99
N PRO A 195 0.11 -15.46 -11.09
CA PRO A 195 0.20 -16.43 -9.99
C PRO A 195 0.76 -15.86 -8.69
N ASN A 196 1.63 -14.85 -8.77
CA ASN A 196 2.24 -14.19 -7.62
C ASN A 196 1.43 -13.00 -7.07
N ALA A 197 0.30 -12.66 -7.70
CA ALA A 197 -0.57 -11.53 -7.35
C ALA A 197 -1.94 -12.00 -6.85
N GLN A 198 -2.01 -13.20 -6.27
CA GLN A 198 -3.25 -13.80 -5.78
C GLN A 198 -3.90 -12.89 -4.73
N SER A 199 -5.12 -12.47 -5.00
CA SER A 199 -5.95 -11.65 -4.11
C SER A 199 -7.39 -12.16 -4.12
N ALA A 200 -8.21 -11.69 -3.18
CA ALA A 200 -9.65 -11.96 -3.19
C ALA A 200 -10.34 -11.50 -4.51
N TRP A 201 -9.69 -10.63 -5.28
CA TRP A 201 -10.19 -10.06 -6.53
C TRP A 201 -9.65 -10.76 -7.78
N SER A 202 -8.73 -11.71 -7.66
CA SER A 202 -8.08 -12.37 -8.80
C SER A 202 -9.05 -13.24 -9.61
N SER A 203 -9.99 -13.94 -8.95
CA SER A 203 -11.00 -14.75 -9.65
C SER A 203 -11.98 -13.89 -10.44
N GLU A 204 -12.44 -12.78 -9.86
CA GLU A 204 -13.29 -11.81 -10.54
C GLU A 204 -12.55 -11.14 -11.72
N ALA A 205 -11.27 -10.79 -11.53
CA ALA A 205 -10.44 -10.26 -12.61
C ALA A 205 -10.26 -11.27 -13.75
N ALA A 206 -10.11 -12.56 -13.46
CA ALA A 206 -10.02 -13.61 -14.47
C ALA A 206 -11.31 -13.74 -15.27
N LEU A 207 -12.46 -13.75 -14.59
CA LEU A 207 -13.76 -13.80 -15.24
C LEU A 207 -13.98 -12.60 -16.17
N ARG A 208 -13.71 -11.38 -15.68
CA ARG A 208 -13.85 -10.16 -16.49
C ARG A 208 -12.89 -10.13 -17.67
N ARG A 209 -11.65 -10.61 -17.48
CA ARG A 209 -10.70 -10.78 -18.57
C ARG A 209 -11.24 -11.67 -19.68
N GLU A 210 -11.79 -12.84 -19.34
CA GLU A 210 -12.36 -13.76 -20.33
C GLU A 210 -13.54 -13.14 -21.07
N GLN A 211 -14.43 -12.46 -20.35
CA GLN A 211 -15.57 -11.73 -20.93
C GLN A 211 -15.10 -10.63 -21.88
N LEU A 212 -14.08 -9.87 -21.48
CA LEU A 212 -13.49 -8.81 -22.29
C LEU A 212 -12.88 -9.37 -23.58
N LEU A 213 -12.12 -10.46 -23.50
CA LEU A 213 -11.53 -11.13 -24.68
C LEU A 213 -12.58 -11.76 -25.60
N SER A 214 -13.69 -12.23 -25.04
CA SER A 214 -14.80 -12.76 -25.85
C SER A 214 -15.49 -11.65 -26.65
N ARG A 215 -15.61 -10.45 -26.07
CA ARG A 215 -16.16 -9.26 -26.74
C ARG A 215 -15.17 -8.61 -27.70
N HIS A 216 -13.88 -8.74 -27.41
CA HIS A 216 -12.78 -8.16 -28.17
C HIS A 216 -11.74 -9.23 -28.57
N PRO A 217 -12.07 -10.18 -29.46
CA PRO A 217 -11.16 -11.24 -29.87
C PRO A 217 -9.85 -10.72 -30.50
N GLU A 218 -9.86 -9.50 -31.02
CA GLU A 218 -8.69 -8.81 -31.56
C GLU A 218 -7.56 -8.64 -30.52
N LEU A 219 -7.89 -8.60 -29.23
CA LEU A 219 -6.94 -8.43 -28.13
C LEU A 219 -6.27 -9.75 -27.69
N VAL A 220 -6.77 -10.90 -28.16
CA VAL A 220 -6.19 -12.22 -27.87
C VAL A 220 -4.85 -12.41 -28.61
N LYS A 221 -4.56 -11.60 -29.63
CA LYS A 221 -3.33 -11.74 -30.42
C LYS A 221 -2.10 -11.61 -29.50
N PRO A 222 -1.26 -12.65 -29.39
CA PRO A 222 -0.10 -12.62 -28.52
C PRO A 222 0.90 -11.62 -29.12
N ASN A 223 1.39 -10.69 -28.30
CA ASN A 223 2.55 -9.83 -28.53
C ASN A 223 3.27 -10.06 -29.88
N ALA A 224 2.85 -9.37 -30.94
CA ALA A 224 3.79 -9.10 -32.02
C ALA A 224 4.74 -8.02 -31.47
N PRO A 225 6.07 -8.24 -31.45
CA PRO A 225 7.01 -7.17 -31.12
C PRO A 225 6.76 -5.97 -32.05
N PRO A 226 7.10 -4.73 -31.65
CA PRO A 226 6.99 -3.59 -32.56
C PRO A 226 7.70 -3.97 -33.84
N ALA A 227 7.01 -3.84 -34.98
CA ALA A 227 7.53 -4.23 -36.27
C ALA A 227 8.91 -3.58 -36.47
N SER A 228 9.96 -4.36 -36.30
CA SER A 228 11.28 -4.00 -36.76
C SER A 228 11.15 -3.85 -38.26
N ILE A 229 11.15 -2.61 -38.73
CA ILE A 229 11.49 -2.22 -40.10
C ILE A 229 12.90 -2.75 -40.38
N LEU A 230 13.00 -4.04 -40.67
CA LEU A 230 14.18 -4.64 -41.27
C LEU A 230 14.07 -4.40 -42.75
N SER A 231 14.67 -3.28 -43.13
CA SER A 231 15.05 -2.90 -44.48
C SER A 231 15.38 -4.12 -45.33
N THR A 232 14.69 -4.22 -46.45
CA THR A 232 15.04 -5.06 -47.59
C THR A 232 16.54 -4.97 -47.88
N ILE A 233 17.27 -6.06 -47.61
CA ILE A 233 18.51 -6.33 -48.33
C ILE A 233 18.36 -7.70 -48.97
N SER A 234 18.17 -7.62 -50.28
CA SER A 234 18.19 -8.70 -51.26
C SER A 234 19.52 -9.45 -51.23
N ASN A 235 19.49 -10.79 -51.26
CA ASN A 235 20.21 -11.56 -52.29
C ASN A 235 19.82 -13.07 -52.35
N PRO A 236 20.04 -13.73 -53.50
CA PRO A 236 19.24 -14.87 -54.01
C PRO A 236 19.89 -16.27 -53.77
N PRO A 237 19.27 -17.38 -54.24
CA PRO A 237 19.48 -18.71 -53.65
C PRO A 237 20.49 -19.57 -54.42
N SER A 238 21.07 -20.55 -53.72
CA SER A 238 21.73 -21.78 -54.22
C SER A 238 22.04 -22.64 -53.00
N ALA A 239 22.11 -23.97 -52.99
CA ALA A 239 21.69 -25.09 -53.82
C ALA A 239 21.98 -26.35 -52.94
N THR A 240 21.36 -27.48 -53.27
CA THR A 240 21.20 -28.66 -52.41
C THR A 240 22.36 -29.69 -52.51
N LEU A 241 22.90 -30.12 -51.34
CA LEU A 241 23.54 -31.42 -50.94
C LEU A 241 24.82 -31.93 -51.68
N PRO A 242 25.66 -32.88 -51.14
CA PRO A 242 25.36 -33.94 -50.15
C PRO A 242 26.41 -34.26 -49.04
N GLN A 243 26.02 -35.15 -48.11
CA GLN A 243 26.84 -35.82 -47.09
C GLN A 243 27.98 -36.67 -47.68
N LEU A 244 29.10 -36.77 -46.95
CA LEU A 244 30.06 -37.88 -47.03
C LEU A 244 30.49 -38.32 -45.61
N SER A 245 30.55 -39.63 -45.43
CA SER A 245 30.62 -40.38 -44.18
C SER A 245 32.05 -40.58 -43.62
N ALA A 246 32.11 -40.69 -42.28
CA ALA A 246 32.93 -41.57 -41.43
C ALA A 246 34.46 -41.67 -41.63
N THR A 247 35.23 -41.55 -40.53
CA THR A 247 36.16 -42.58 -40.00
C THR A 247 36.66 -42.19 -38.58
N ASN A 248 36.49 -43.12 -37.62
CA ASN A 248 36.99 -43.17 -36.22
C ASN A 248 38.53 -43.48 -36.17
N PRO A 249 39.23 -43.70 -35.02
CA PRO A 249 39.17 -43.16 -33.64
C PRO A 249 40.57 -42.79 -33.01
N VAL A 250 40.56 -42.01 -31.89
CA VAL A 250 41.34 -42.00 -30.60
C VAL A 250 42.70 -42.76 -30.50
N PRO A 251 43.82 -42.24 -29.89
CA PRO A 251 44.00 -42.20 -28.41
C PRO A 251 44.90 -41.14 -27.70
N ILE A 252 44.38 -40.61 -26.59
CA ILE A 252 44.90 -40.45 -25.21
C ILE A 252 46.43 -40.40 -24.97
N LYS A 253 46.96 -39.35 -24.30
CA LYS A 253 47.66 -39.36 -22.95
C LYS A 253 48.23 -37.96 -22.51
N PRO A 254 48.78 -37.74 -21.27
CA PRO A 254 48.19 -36.82 -20.28
C PRO A 254 49.18 -35.80 -19.63
N ALA A 255 48.70 -35.05 -18.61
CA ALA A 255 49.43 -34.41 -17.49
C ALA A 255 50.33 -33.18 -17.82
N LYS A 256 50.54 -32.15 -16.99
CA LYS A 256 50.28 -31.83 -15.57
C LYS A 256 50.42 -30.28 -15.41
N PRO A 257 50.15 -29.67 -14.24
CA PRO A 257 50.03 -28.23 -14.03
C PRO A 257 51.35 -27.55 -13.64
N GLN A 258 51.39 -26.24 -13.84
CA GLN A 258 52.06 -25.26 -12.97
C GLN A 258 51.14 -24.05 -12.82
#